data_AF-A0A7R8ZB84-F1
#
_entry.id   AF-A0A7R8ZB84-F1
#
_cell.length_a   1.000
_cell.length_b   1.000
_cell.length_c   1.000
_cell.angle_alpha   90.00
_cell.angle_beta   90.00
_cell.angle_gamma   90.00
#
_symmetry.space_group_name_H-M   'P 1'
#
loop_
_entity.id
_entity.type
_entity.pdbx_description
1 polymer ?
#
loop_
_entity_poly.entity_id
_entity_poly.type
_entity_poly.pdbx_seq_one_letter_code
_entity_poly.pdbx_strand_id
1 'polypeptide(L)'
;MDSNISWCYWWWRQRKGDQKPPSRWRRVGELAELTVFPLKSGRGVQLEEADCTEIGLRTREEGVFQLRDSSLNQDSEPPRQQLSSHALARTLASLATQSLARSLTRLFFLAYDERNGEFKTARTFPKMVLITVTAKSASSVMFEAPGMSPILVDVPDQSRPVATCTMWANERILAADCGDEVALWLSQYILSSDKNIRLGYYLTTVVSRRKVVNTAISKRGYSEFRDKDLGAYSDLSGYMLMAESSVADLASRVDGDKKYLSASRFRGNFVVRGSSPYEEDTWDWVKIGDSTIFRNFKPCTRCILTTVDPETGVLDPNKEPLRTLGTYRQLHEAIRPVMGPSPALGINLGLYTPGIVKHLATRIGVSSQKNIQLILFHRSRVEDYESERKTTQPSSIAAPRDRLATSIKVRMALTRVDHITKDLTMSTRPTTSLALWVTMAATALTAAVVAQWYGRWKNNRPPIKWRRVGELLELTLYPLKSGRGIDLEEADCAELGLRTTDKRRLVLRDRFFLAYNASSGEFVTARGHPKMVLIQVVPREDGDVTFLAPGMPELRVRLPTEGSAVEKRECTMWFNERVVTVDCGEEAALWMSQYIQGRSGIRLGYNLIPVVPRRRVSVGAWAAFHAVYTSLTDHDTV
;
A
#
# COMPACT_ATOMS: atom_id res chain seq x y z
N MET A 1 -5.05 -2.38 35.77
CA MET A 1 -4.58 -3.47 34.88
C MET A 1 -5.84 -4.16 34.38
N ASP A 2 -6.06 -4.25 33.06
CA ASP A 2 -7.12 -5.04 32.36
C ASP A 2 -7.69 -4.41 31.06
N SER A 3 -6.94 -3.53 30.37
CA SER A 3 -7.37 -2.99 29.07
C SER A 3 -6.56 -3.50 27.85
N ASN A 4 -5.43 -4.18 28.07
CA ASN A 4 -4.56 -4.66 26.99
C ASN A 4 -4.74 -6.16 26.66
N ILE A 5 -5.56 -6.87 27.44
CA ILE A 5 -5.65 -8.35 27.43
C ILE A 5 -6.52 -8.88 26.28
N SER A 6 -7.43 -8.07 25.74
CA SER A 6 -8.34 -8.48 24.67
C SER A 6 -7.82 -8.18 23.26
N TRP A 7 -6.93 -7.19 23.09
CA TRP A 7 -6.61 -6.61 21.79
C TRP A 7 -5.77 -7.53 20.90
N CYS A 8 -4.67 -8.13 21.39
CA CYS A 8 -3.80 -8.96 20.55
C CYS A 8 -4.42 -10.32 20.16
N TYR A 9 -5.18 -10.95 21.06
CA TYR A 9 -5.89 -12.19 20.76
C TYR A 9 -7.08 -11.96 19.82
N TRP A 10 -7.79 -10.82 19.98
CA TRP A 10 -8.84 -10.38 19.06
C TRP A 10 -8.28 -9.96 17.67
N TRP A 11 -7.13 -9.28 17.63
CA TRP A 11 -6.37 -8.89 16.43
C TRP A 11 -5.90 -10.10 15.61
N TRP A 12 -5.43 -11.16 16.26
CA TRP A 12 -5.03 -12.42 15.61
C TRP A 12 -6.23 -13.25 15.10
N ARG A 13 -7.39 -13.20 15.79
CA ARG A 13 -8.56 -14.06 15.48
C ARG A 13 -9.48 -13.51 14.38
N GLN A 14 -9.50 -12.19 14.14
CA GLN A 14 -10.32 -11.53 13.10
C GLN A 14 -9.72 -11.61 11.68
N ARG A 15 -8.45 -12.01 11.56
CA ARG A 15 -7.69 -12.05 10.30
C ARG A 15 -7.64 -13.47 9.74
N LYS A 16 -8.81 -14.00 9.37
CA LYS A 16 -8.94 -15.19 8.52
C LYS A 16 -9.78 -14.85 7.28
N GLY A 17 -9.13 -14.43 6.21
CA GLY A 17 -9.73 -14.26 4.88
C GLY A 17 -8.96 -13.27 4.01
N ASP A 18 -9.07 -13.40 2.68
CA ASP A 18 -8.40 -12.51 1.71
C ASP A 18 -8.97 -11.10 1.83
N GLN A 19 -8.41 -10.30 2.74
CA GLN A 19 -8.91 -8.97 3.06
C GLN A 19 -8.72 -8.05 1.85
N LYS A 20 -9.77 -7.32 1.49
CA LYS A 20 -9.70 -6.23 0.51
C LYS A 20 -9.43 -4.91 1.23
N PRO A 21 -8.73 -3.96 0.59
CA PRO A 21 -8.58 -2.63 1.13
C PRO A 21 -9.94 -1.95 1.32
N PRO A 22 -10.02 -0.99 2.27
CA PRO A 22 -11.24 -0.25 2.55
C PRO A 22 -11.65 0.63 1.36
N SER A 23 -12.94 0.91 1.23
CA SER A 23 -13.46 1.89 0.27
C SER A 23 -13.31 3.34 0.76
N ARG A 24 -13.19 3.56 2.07
CA ARG A 24 -12.95 4.87 2.69
C ARG A 24 -11.59 4.90 3.40
N TRP A 25 -10.87 6.01 3.24
CA TRP A 25 -9.56 6.21 3.85
C TRP A 25 -9.62 7.41 4.80
N ARG A 26 -9.07 7.26 6.00
CA ARG A 26 -8.83 8.37 6.93
C ARG A 26 -7.42 8.87 6.72
N ARG A 27 -7.23 10.16 6.44
CA ARG A 27 -5.89 10.77 6.43
C ARG A 27 -5.36 10.79 7.86
N VAL A 28 -4.14 10.31 8.05
CA VAL A 28 -3.46 10.30 9.37
C VAL A 28 -2.14 11.04 9.37
N GLY A 29 -1.64 11.41 8.19
CA GLY A 29 -0.36 12.08 8.10
C GLY A 29 0.16 12.21 6.68
N GLU A 30 1.45 12.48 6.60
CA GLU A 30 2.23 12.69 5.39
C GLU A 30 3.53 11.88 5.46
N LEU A 31 4.06 11.50 4.30
CA LEU A 31 5.34 10.82 4.20
C LEU A 31 6.49 11.80 4.50
N ALA A 32 7.06 11.69 5.69
CA ALA A 32 8.12 12.55 6.21
C ALA A 32 9.53 12.09 5.83
N GLU A 33 9.73 10.79 5.62
CA GLU A 33 10.98 10.24 5.07
C GLU A 33 10.67 9.01 4.21
N LEU A 34 11.43 8.88 3.11
CA LEU A 34 11.42 7.73 2.22
C LEU A 34 12.85 7.22 2.10
N THR A 35 13.11 5.99 2.54
CA THR A 35 14.47 5.42 2.60
C THR A 35 14.54 4.03 1.97
N VAL A 36 15.56 3.81 1.14
CA VAL A 36 15.95 2.49 0.62
C VAL A 36 17.23 2.02 1.26
N PHE A 37 17.43 0.71 1.33
CA PHE A 37 18.66 0.10 1.87
C PHE A 37 19.27 -0.81 0.81
N PRO A 38 20.11 -0.25 -0.10
CA PRO A 38 20.64 -1.00 -1.22
C PRO A 38 21.43 -2.24 -0.81
N LEU A 39 22.28 -2.09 0.22
CA LEU A 39 22.92 -3.19 0.92
C LEU A 39 22.09 -3.55 2.16
N LYS A 40 21.74 -4.84 2.31
CA LYS A 40 20.90 -5.37 3.40
C LYS A 40 21.26 -4.82 4.78
N SER A 41 22.56 -4.71 5.07
CA SER A 41 23.11 -4.24 6.34
C SER A 41 23.87 -2.92 6.22
N GLY A 42 23.74 -2.23 5.08
CA GLY A 42 24.40 -0.96 4.77
C GLY A 42 23.58 0.27 5.20
N ARG A 43 24.11 1.45 4.88
CA ARG A 43 23.46 2.73 5.13
C ARG A 43 22.14 2.84 4.36
N GLY A 44 21.18 3.55 4.95
CA GLY A 44 19.97 3.95 4.25
C GLY A 44 20.27 5.13 3.32
N VAL A 45 19.63 5.13 2.15
CA VAL A 45 19.67 6.24 1.20
C VAL A 45 18.29 6.86 1.14
N GLN A 46 18.20 8.15 1.46
CA GLN A 46 16.95 8.90 1.34
C GLN A 46 16.62 9.12 -0.13
N LEU A 47 15.34 9.00 -0.46
CA LEU A 47 14.83 9.15 -1.81
C LEU A 47 13.74 10.22 -1.84
N GLU A 48 13.67 10.96 -2.95
CA GLU A 48 12.54 11.83 -3.23
C GLU A 48 11.35 11.05 -3.78
N GLU A 49 11.61 10.01 -4.57
CA GLU A 49 10.57 9.15 -5.11
C GLU A 49 11.04 7.70 -5.29
N ALA A 50 10.10 6.77 -5.22
CA ALA A 50 10.38 5.36 -5.45
C ALA A 50 9.17 4.61 -6.01
N ASP A 51 9.43 3.64 -6.89
CA ASP A 51 8.47 2.62 -7.26
C ASP A 51 8.38 1.57 -6.14
N CYS A 52 7.18 1.36 -5.60
CA CYS A 52 6.88 0.25 -4.72
C CYS A 52 6.55 -0.99 -5.56
N THR A 53 7.47 -1.94 -5.63
CA THR A 53 7.33 -3.23 -6.33
C THR A 53 7.15 -4.40 -5.37
N GLU A 54 6.72 -5.56 -5.86
CA GLU A 54 6.50 -6.71 -4.96
C GLU A 54 7.79 -7.25 -4.29
N ILE A 55 8.99 -6.84 -4.72
CA ILE A 55 10.26 -7.28 -4.12
C ILE A 55 10.91 -6.21 -3.22
N GLY A 56 10.33 -5.01 -3.17
CA GLY A 56 10.84 -3.87 -2.41
C GLY A 56 10.80 -2.55 -3.21
N LEU A 57 11.36 -1.50 -2.62
CA LEU A 57 11.52 -0.20 -3.28
C LEU A 57 12.50 -0.30 -4.44
N ARG A 58 12.16 0.34 -5.55
CA ARG A 58 13.01 0.52 -6.72
C ARG A 58 13.15 2.02 -6.98
N THR A 59 14.38 2.49 -7.15
CA THR A 59 14.64 3.88 -7.50
C THR A 59 14.27 4.15 -8.95
N ARG A 60 13.82 5.37 -9.23
CA ARG A 60 13.74 5.90 -10.59
C ARG A 60 14.83 6.95 -10.69
N GLU A 61 15.64 6.91 -11.73
CA GLU A 61 16.44 8.07 -12.06
C GLU A 61 16.68 8.17 -13.55
N GLU A 62 16.20 9.26 -14.13
CA GLU A 62 17.02 10.04 -15.04
C GLU A 62 17.90 10.95 -14.16
N GLY A 63 19.10 10.49 -13.81
CA GLY A 63 20.15 11.30 -13.17
C GLY A 63 20.36 11.12 -11.67
N VAL A 64 21.12 10.07 -11.30
CA VAL A 64 22.03 9.93 -10.14
C VAL A 64 21.68 10.69 -8.84
N PHE A 65 21.32 9.92 -7.80
CA PHE A 65 21.05 10.28 -6.40
C PHE A 65 21.43 11.72 -6.03
N GLN A 66 20.46 12.64 -6.02
CA GLN A 66 20.68 13.96 -5.42
C GLN A 66 20.78 13.80 -3.90
N LEU A 67 22.02 13.73 -3.43
CA LEU A 67 22.36 14.00 -2.03
C LEU A 67 21.90 15.42 -1.70
N ARG A 68 21.21 15.57 -0.57
CA ARG A 68 20.94 16.87 0.03
C ARG A 68 22.27 17.43 0.52
N ASP A 69 22.97 18.18 -0.33
CA ASP A 69 24.09 18.99 0.12
C ASP A 69 23.53 20.30 0.68
N SER A 70 23.74 20.48 1.98
CA SER A 70 23.32 21.66 2.74
C SER A 70 24.35 22.78 2.59
N SER A 71 24.64 23.17 1.36
CA SER A 71 25.32 24.42 1.04
C SER A 71 25.35 24.57 -0.47
N LEU A 72 24.59 25.54 -1.00
CA LEU A 72 24.98 26.51 -2.04
C LEU A 72 23.73 27.10 -2.70
N ASN A 73 23.71 28.42 -2.65
CA ASN A 73 22.76 29.34 -3.26
C ASN A 73 23.17 29.65 -4.72
N GLN A 74 22.21 30.20 -5.48
CA GLN A 74 22.32 31.05 -6.68
C GLN A 74 22.38 30.41 -8.08
N ASP A 75 21.25 30.57 -8.78
CA ASP A 75 21.06 31.21 -10.10
C ASP A 75 22.18 31.15 -11.16
N SER A 76 21.89 30.51 -12.30
CA SER A 76 21.90 31.14 -13.65
C SER A 76 21.79 30.10 -14.79
N GLU A 77 20.89 30.33 -15.75
CA GLU A 77 20.82 29.62 -17.05
C GLU A 77 21.69 30.32 -18.13
N PRO A 78 22.22 29.57 -19.11
CA PRO A 78 22.44 30.11 -20.46
C PRO A 78 21.83 29.25 -21.60
N PRO A 79 21.75 29.79 -22.84
CA PRO A 79 20.61 29.58 -23.75
C PRO A 79 20.80 28.48 -24.82
N ARG A 80 19.66 28.04 -25.41
CA ARG A 80 19.57 27.06 -26.50
C ARG A 80 19.87 27.66 -27.88
N GLN A 81 20.72 27.00 -28.67
CA GLN A 81 20.78 27.12 -30.14
C GLN A 81 20.27 25.84 -30.83
N GLN A 82 19.60 25.99 -31.99
CA GLN A 82 18.96 24.92 -32.77
C GLN A 82 19.97 24.08 -33.57
N LEU A 83 19.87 22.74 -33.50
CA LEU A 83 20.60 21.76 -34.32
C LEU A 83 19.69 21.13 -35.39
N SER A 84 20.28 20.75 -36.53
CA SER A 84 19.58 20.31 -37.76
C SER A 84 19.11 18.85 -37.77
N SER A 85 18.24 18.51 -38.73
CA SER A 85 17.50 17.25 -38.88
C SER A 85 18.35 15.96 -38.99
N HIS A 86 19.61 16.05 -39.41
CA HIS A 86 20.53 14.90 -39.44
C HIS A 86 21.17 14.60 -38.08
N ALA A 87 21.28 15.59 -37.18
CA ALA A 87 21.69 15.35 -35.80
C ALA A 87 20.56 14.61 -35.05
N LEU A 88 19.31 15.02 -35.27
CA LEU A 88 18.11 14.37 -34.73
C LEU A 88 17.99 12.89 -35.06
N ALA A 89 18.35 12.46 -36.27
CA ALA A 89 18.29 11.04 -36.65
C ALA A 89 19.34 10.18 -35.91
N ARG A 90 20.55 10.72 -35.68
CA ARG A 90 21.56 10.06 -34.84
C ARG A 90 21.18 10.09 -33.36
N THR A 91 20.57 11.19 -32.89
CA THR A 91 20.00 11.29 -31.55
C THR A 91 18.87 10.30 -31.34
N LEU A 92 18.01 10.06 -32.34
CA LEU A 92 16.89 9.12 -32.27
C LEU A 92 17.34 7.65 -32.29
N ALA A 93 18.35 7.31 -33.09
CA ALA A 93 18.97 5.99 -33.04
C ALA A 93 19.67 5.75 -31.69
N SER A 94 20.37 6.76 -31.17
CA SER A 94 20.94 6.77 -29.81
C SER A 94 19.86 6.68 -28.72
N LEU A 95 18.72 7.36 -28.88
CA LEU A 95 17.57 7.32 -27.97
C LEU A 95 16.85 5.97 -28.00
N ALA A 96 16.85 5.26 -29.12
CA ALA A 96 16.31 3.89 -29.22
C ALA A 96 17.22 2.87 -28.52
N THR A 97 18.54 3.04 -28.61
CA THR A 97 19.49 2.25 -27.80
C THR A 97 19.42 2.65 -26.32
N GLN A 98 19.22 3.94 -26.01
CA GLN A 98 18.97 4.44 -24.65
C GLN A 98 17.60 4.01 -24.10
N SER A 99 16.60 3.73 -24.95
CA SER A 99 15.29 3.22 -24.56
C SER A 99 15.35 1.76 -24.09
N LEU A 100 16.28 0.96 -24.63
CA LEU A 100 16.64 -0.34 -24.04
C LEU A 100 17.53 -0.18 -22.80
N ALA A 101 18.24 0.95 -22.66
CA ALA A 101 19.10 1.28 -21.52
C ALA A 101 18.42 2.13 -20.41
N ARG A 102 17.08 2.22 -20.38
CA ARG A 102 16.33 2.72 -19.21
C ARG A 102 16.39 1.70 -18.08
N SER A 103 17.59 1.46 -17.56
CA SER A 103 17.85 0.53 -16.46
C SER A 103 17.32 1.14 -15.17
N LEU A 104 16.11 0.73 -14.83
CA LEU A 104 15.52 0.94 -13.51
C LEU A 104 16.28 0.06 -12.51
N THR A 105 17.37 0.56 -11.92
CA THR A 105 18.29 -0.27 -11.14
C THR A 105 17.65 -0.73 -9.83
N ARG A 106 17.50 -2.05 -9.67
CA ARG A 106 17.05 -2.68 -8.42
C ARG A 106 18.27 -3.00 -7.58
N LEU A 107 18.68 -2.08 -6.71
CA LEU A 107 19.85 -2.30 -5.87
C LEU A 107 19.49 -3.14 -4.65
N PHE A 108 19.53 -4.46 -4.78
CA PHE A 108 19.41 -5.37 -3.65
C PHE A 108 20.69 -6.17 -3.53
N PHE A 109 21.52 -5.81 -2.57
CA PHE A 109 22.78 -6.45 -2.27
C PHE A 109 22.78 -7.09 -0.88
N LEU A 110 23.56 -8.15 -0.72
CA LEU A 110 23.89 -8.72 0.58
C LEU A 110 25.38 -9.10 0.60
N ALA A 111 26.05 -8.93 1.73
CA ALA A 111 27.36 -9.50 1.95
C ALA A 111 27.22 -10.92 2.52
N TYR A 112 28.03 -11.88 2.09
CA TYR A 112 28.02 -13.25 2.61
C TYR A 112 29.41 -13.83 2.76
N ASP A 113 29.54 -14.84 3.61
CA ASP A 113 30.76 -15.64 3.77
C ASP A 113 30.90 -16.60 2.59
N GLU A 114 31.99 -16.56 1.85
CA GLU A 114 32.18 -17.42 0.68
C GLU A 114 32.27 -18.91 1.03
N ARG A 115 32.71 -19.24 2.25
CA ARG A 115 32.98 -20.63 2.66
C ARG A 115 31.70 -21.40 2.96
N ASN A 116 30.69 -20.73 3.52
CA ASN A 116 29.46 -21.37 4.00
C ASN A 116 28.17 -20.68 3.51
N GLY A 117 28.27 -19.58 2.77
CA GLY A 117 27.14 -18.80 2.27
C GLY A 117 26.39 -17.99 3.33
N GLU A 118 26.87 -17.94 4.58
CA GLU A 118 26.20 -17.21 5.66
C GLU A 118 26.21 -15.70 5.36
N PHE A 119 25.04 -15.07 5.28
CA PHE A 119 24.98 -13.62 5.11
C PHE A 119 25.59 -12.89 6.31
N LYS A 120 26.29 -11.78 6.07
CA LYS A 120 26.83 -10.93 7.12
C LYS A 120 25.90 -9.78 7.46
N THR A 121 25.82 -9.49 8.76
CA THR A 121 24.87 -8.54 9.32
C THR A 121 25.53 -7.50 10.19
N ALA A 122 25.00 -6.27 10.14
CA ALA A 122 25.38 -5.19 11.04
C ALA A 122 25.08 -5.48 12.53
N ARG A 123 24.33 -6.56 12.84
CA ARG A 123 24.21 -7.06 14.22
C ARG A 123 25.54 -7.60 14.76
N THR A 124 26.35 -8.18 13.88
CA THR A 124 27.66 -8.78 14.20
C THR A 124 28.80 -7.87 13.79
N PHE A 125 28.63 -7.12 12.68
CA PHE A 125 29.61 -6.18 12.14
C PHE A 125 29.00 -4.77 12.03
N PRO A 126 28.82 -4.04 13.16
CA PRO A 126 28.13 -2.75 13.22
C PRO A 126 28.57 -1.73 12.17
N LYS A 127 29.88 -1.61 11.91
CA LYS A 127 30.44 -0.70 10.89
C LYS A 127 29.88 -0.88 9.48
N MET A 128 29.25 -2.02 9.16
CA MET A 128 28.54 -2.19 7.88
C MET A 128 27.50 -1.10 7.63
N VAL A 129 26.87 -0.52 8.67
CA VAL A 129 25.88 0.56 8.50
C VAL A 129 26.47 1.84 7.90
N LEU A 130 27.80 1.97 7.88
CA LEU A 130 28.51 3.10 7.30
C LEU A 130 28.82 2.92 5.82
N ILE A 131 28.55 1.73 5.26
CA ILE A 131 28.73 1.47 3.83
C ILE A 131 27.62 2.18 3.06
N THR A 132 27.97 3.14 2.23
CA THR A 132 27.07 3.81 1.30
C THR A 132 27.10 3.11 -0.05
N VAL A 133 25.97 3.13 -0.75
CA VAL A 133 25.84 2.58 -2.09
C VAL A 133 25.13 3.61 -2.95
N THR A 134 25.80 4.08 -3.99
CA THR A 134 25.31 5.15 -4.87
C THR A 134 25.32 4.64 -6.30
N ALA A 135 24.19 4.64 -7.00
CA ALA A 135 24.21 4.31 -8.43
C ALA A 135 25.02 5.36 -9.19
N LYS A 136 25.90 4.90 -10.09
CA LYS A 136 26.65 5.79 -10.99
C LYS A 136 26.13 5.68 -12.42
N SER A 137 25.61 4.52 -12.80
CA SER A 137 24.96 4.32 -14.10
C SER A 137 23.90 3.23 -14.02
N ALA A 138 23.28 2.96 -15.18
CA ALA A 138 22.39 1.84 -15.42
C ALA A 138 22.97 0.47 -14.99
N SER A 139 24.28 0.30 -15.06
CA SER A 139 24.97 -0.98 -14.87
C SER A 139 26.12 -0.91 -13.86
N SER A 140 26.30 0.20 -13.16
CA SER A 140 27.39 0.33 -12.19
C SER A 140 26.99 1.13 -10.94
N VAL A 141 27.51 0.70 -9.80
CA VAL A 141 27.25 1.28 -8.48
C VAL A 141 28.56 1.53 -7.75
N MET A 142 28.63 2.63 -7.01
CA MET A 142 29.77 2.96 -6.17
C MET A 142 29.49 2.51 -4.73
N PHE A 143 30.44 1.82 -4.12
CA PHE A 143 30.48 1.53 -2.69
C PHE A 143 31.53 2.41 -2.02
N GLU A 144 31.16 3.02 -0.90
CA GLU A 144 32.06 3.86 -0.11
C GLU A 144 31.92 3.50 1.37
N ALA A 145 33.02 3.58 2.11
CA ALA A 145 33.04 3.40 3.55
C ALA A 145 34.22 4.16 4.18
N PRO A 146 34.13 4.57 5.45
CA PRO A 146 35.22 5.27 6.13
C PRO A 146 36.53 4.49 6.09
N GLY A 147 37.62 5.16 5.67
CA GLY A 147 38.96 4.57 5.60
C GLY A 147 39.20 3.64 4.40
N MET A 148 38.24 3.50 3.49
CA MET A 148 38.39 2.72 2.26
C MET A 148 38.39 3.65 1.04
N SER A 149 39.16 3.29 0.01
CA SER A 149 39.01 3.94 -1.30
C SER A 149 37.66 3.54 -1.91
N PRO A 150 36.89 4.46 -2.53
CA PRO A 150 35.66 4.12 -3.23
C PRO A 150 35.88 3.02 -4.27
N ILE A 151 34.92 2.09 -4.41
CA ILE A 151 34.98 1.03 -5.41
C ILE A 151 33.75 1.05 -6.31
N LEU A 152 33.97 1.07 -7.62
CA LEU A 152 32.93 0.94 -8.62
C LEU A 152 32.70 -0.54 -8.90
N VAL A 153 31.44 -0.96 -8.83
CA VAL A 153 31.02 -2.36 -8.98
C VAL A 153 29.99 -2.44 -10.09
N ASP A 154 30.23 -3.32 -11.05
CA ASP A 154 29.27 -3.60 -12.10
C ASP A 154 28.11 -4.43 -11.56
N VAL A 155 26.89 -4.06 -11.95
CA VAL A 155 25.68 -4.82 -11.63
C VAL A 155 25.74 -6.16 -12.37
N PRO A 156 25.68 -7.31 -11.66
CA PRO A 156 25.74 -8.62 -12.29
C PRO A 156 24.68 -8.85 -13.36
N ASP A 157 25.08 -9.44 -14.48
CA ASP A 157 24.19 -10.00 -15.50
C ASP A 157 24.02 -11.52 -15.33
N GLN A 158 23.35 -12.17 -16.29
CA GLN A 158 23.05 -13.60 -16.22
C GLN A 158 24.30 -14.51 -16.35
N SER A 159 25.45 -13.95 -16.77
CA SER A 159 26.70 -14.71 -16.91
C SER A 159 27.41 -14.92 -15.57
N ARG A 160 27.10 -14.12 -14.55
CA ARG A 160 27.78 -14.17 -13.26
C ARG A 160 27.43 -15.44 -12.47
N PRO A 161 28.39 -16.03 -11.73
CA PRO A 161 28.11 -17.17 -10.86
C PRO A 161 27.01 -16.87 -9.85
N VAL A 162 26.20 -17.87 -9.52
CA VAL A 162 25.15 -17.75 -8.51
C VAL A 162 25.58 -18.47 -7.24
N ALA A 163 25.71 -17.72 -6.15
CA ALA A 163 25.95 -18.27 -4.83
C ALA A 163 24.63 -18.62 -4.13
N THR A 164 24.66 -19.68 -3.33
CA THR A 164 23.59 -19.93 -2.35
C THR A 164 23.97 -19.29 -1.02
N CYS A 165 23.18 -18.32 -0.58
CA CYS A 165 23.34 -17.70 0.71
C CYS A 165 22.32 -18.23 1.71
N THR A 166 22.71 -18.33 2.97
CA THR A 166 21.84 -18.77 4.07
C THR A 166 21.49 -17.57 4.94
N MET A 167 20.21 -17.20 4.97
CA MET A 167 19.62 -16.18 5.82
C MET A 167 19.04 -16.78 7.12
N TRP A 168 18.38 -15.93 7.92
CA TRP A 168 17.73 -16.32 9.18
C TRP A 168 16.92 -17.62 9.07
N ALA A 169 16.96 -18.42 10.13
CA ALA A 169 16.26 -19.69 10.22
C ALA A 169 16.61 -20.68 9.09
N ASN A 170 17.85 -20.63 8.61
CA ASN A 170 18.39 -21.46 7.54
C ASN A 170 17.65 -21.30 6.20
N GLU A 171 17.06 -20.13 5.96
CA GLU A 171 16.44 -19.82 4.68
C GLU A 171 17.53 -19.72 3.61
N ARG A 172 17.50 -20.63 2.62
CA ARG A 172 18.42 -20.59 1.48
C ARG A 172 17.87 -19.66 0.40
N ILE A 173 18.69 -18.69 0.02
CA ILE A 173 18.41 -17.72 -1.05
C ILE A 173 19.55 -17.73 -2.06
N LEU A 174 19.29 -17.26 -3.27
CA LEU A 174 20.30 -17.15 -4.32
C LEU A 174 20.76 -15.70 -4.48
N ALA A 175 22.01 -15.53 -4.88
CA ALA A 175 22.57 -14.22 -5.21
C ALA A 175 23.57 -14.35 -6.35
N ALA A 176 23.50 -13.44 -7.34
CA ALA A 176 24.52 -13.33 -8.36
C ALA A 176 25.77 -12.69 -7.75
N ASP A 177 26.92 -13.33 -7.90
CA ASP A 177 28.19 -12.85 -7.36
C ASP A 177 28.68 -11.60 -8.10
N CYS A 178 29.15 -10.60 -7.35
CA CYS A 178 29.59 -9.32 -7.92
C CYS A 178 31.11 -9.26 -8.24
N GLY A 179 31.84 -10.36 -8.08
CA GLY A 179 33.26 -10.47 -8.43
C GLY A 179 34.23 -10.27 -7.26
N ASP A 180 35.51 -10.52 -7.54
CA ASP A 180 36.56 -10.63 -6.54
C ASP A 180 37.04 -9.27 -6.01
N GLU A 181 36.99 -8.20 -6.80
CA GLU A 181 37.45 -6.88 -6.38
C GLU A 181 36.61 -6.33 -5.22
N VAL A 182 35.28 -6.40 -5.34
CA VAL A 182 34.37 -6.00 -4.26
C VAL A 182 34.37 -6.99 -3.10
N ALA A 183 34.66 -8.26 -3.36
CA ALA A 183 34.86 -9.24 -2.29
C ALA A 183 36.08 -8.89 -1.43
N LEU A 184 37.21 -8.54 -2.04
CA LEU A 184 38.40 -8.07 -1.35
C LEU A 184 38.09 -6.81 -0.55
N TRP A 185 37.45 -5.81 -1.18
CA TRP A 185 37.08 -4.55 -0.53
C TRP A 185 36.20 -4.77 0.72
N LEU A 186 35.17 -5.63 0.61
CA LEU A 186 34.30 -5.96 1.74
C LEU A 186 35.01 -6.76 2.81
N SER A 187 35.89 -7.69 2.43
CA SER A 187 36.67 -8.50 3.37
C SER A 187 37.59 -7.61 4.20
N GLN A 188 38.25 -6.65 3.56
CA GLN A 188 39.13 -5.68 4.22
C GLN A 188 38.32 -4.77 5.14
N TYR A 189 37.22 -4.22 4.65
CA TYR A 189 36.41 -3.31 5.45
C TYR A 189 35.73 -4.01 6.62
N ILE A 190 35.17 -5.21 6.44
CA ILE A 190 34.35 -5.89 7.46
C ILE A 190 35.23 -6.69 8.43
N LEU A 191 36.17 -7.49 7.90
CA LEU A 191 36.97 -8.44 8.68
C LEU A 191 38.43 -8.02 8.87
N SER A 192 38.90 -6.96 8.21
CA SER A 192 40.34 -6.63 8.14
C SER A 192 41.16 -7.82 7.61
N SER A 193 40.61 -8.49 6.59
CA SER A 193 41.19 -9.67 5.94
C SER A 193 41.05 -9.56 4.43
N ASP A 194 41.87 -10.26 3.66
CA ASP A 194 41.82 -10.21 2.20
C ASP A 194 40.82 -11.18 1.55
N LYS A 195 40.08 -11.96 2.36
CA LYS A 195 39.15 -12.98 1.87
C LYS A 195 37.98 -13.23 2.81
N ASN A 196 37.13 -14.16 2.41
CA ASN A 196 35.94 -14.67 3.08
C ASN A 196 34.65 -13.90 2.86
N ILE A 197 34.64 -12.60 2.55
CA ILE A 197 33.39 -11.86 2.33
C ILE A 197 33.19 -11.57 0.86
N ARG A 198 32.01 -11.92 0.33
CA ARG A 198 31.61 -11.64 -1.05
C ARG A 198 30.32 -10.83 -1.08
N LEU A 199 30.08 -10.18 -2.21
CA LEU A 199 28.87 -9.40 -2.47
C LEU A 199 27.94 -10.15 -3.41
N GLY A 200 26.72 -10.38 -2.97
CA GLY A 200 25.65 -10.99 -3.74
C GLY A 200 24.61 -9.96 -4.17
N TYR A 201 24.10 -10.09 -5.39
CA TYR A 201 23.08 -9.23 -5.99
C TYR A 201 21.81 -10.00 -6.36
N TYR A 202 20.64 -9.40 -6.12
CA TYR A 202 19.35 -9.99 -6.48
C TYR A 202 19.04 -9.77 -7.97
N LEU A 203 19.57 -10.63 -8.82
CA LEU A 203 19.30 -10.58 -10.25
C LEU A 203 17.97 -11.28 -10.57
N THR A 204 16.91 -10.53 -10.86
CA THR A 204 15.54 -11.08 -11.01
C THR A 204 15.37 -12.10 -12.14
N THR A 205 16.29 -12.16 -13.10
CA THR A 205 16.29 -13.14 -14.19
C THR A 205 16.86 -14.49 -13.78
N VAL A 206 17.62 -14.57 -12.68
CA VAL A 206 18.35 -15.77 -12.24
C VAL A 206 17.96 -16.19 -10.82
N VAL A 207 17.65 -15.21 -9.97
CA VAL A 207 17.29 -15.43 -8.56
C VAL A 207 15.76 -15.56 -8.42
N SER A 208 15.35 -16.70 -7.86
CA SER A 208 13.93 -16.95 -7.57
C SER A 208 13.44 -16.15 -6.35
N ARG A 209 12.14 -15.81 -6.36
CA ARG A 209 11.50 -15.17 -5.21
C ARG A 209 11.53 -16.07 -3.98
N ARG A 210 11.72 -15.42 -2.82
CA ARG A 210 11.57 -16.05 -1.52
C ARG A 210 10.15 -16.55 -1.31
N LYS A 211 10.02 -17.65 -0.58
CA LYS A 211 8.75 -18.30 -0.25
C LYS A 211 8.52 -18.30 1.25
N VAL A 212 7.30 -17.99 1.67
CA VAL A 212 6.89 -17.90 3.08
C VAL A 212 7.14 -19.20 3.81
N VAL A 213 6.90 -20.34 3.18
CA VAL A 213 7.10 -21.69 3.76
C VAL A 213 8.54 -21.93 4.26
N ASN A 214 9.52 -21.19 3.74
CA ASN A 214 10.92 -21.29 4.14
C ASN A 214 11.27 -20.37 5.33
N THR A 215 10.32 -19.57 5.81
CA THR A 215 10.53 -18.66 6.96
C THR A 215 10.11 -19.31 8.27
N ALA A 216 10.77 -18.97 9.37
CA ALA A 216 10.36 -19.39 10.72
C ALA A 216 8.94 -18.92 11.11
N ILE A 217 8.42 -17.89 10.45
CA ILE A 217 7.13 -17.26 10.75
C ILE A 217 5.96 -18.07 10.18
N SER A 218 6.11 -18.70 9.02
CA SER A 218 5.07 -19.57 8.43
C SER A 218 4.65 -20.70 9.37
N LYS A 219 5.59 -21.21 10.16
CA LYS A 219 5.40 -22.33 11.10
C LYS A 219 4.76 -21.91 12.43
N ARG A 220 4.53 -20.61 12.67
CA ARG A 220 4.11 -20.08 13.97
C ARG A 220 2.78 -19.30 13.94
N GLY A 221 1.93 -19.49 12.94
CA GLY A 221 0.52 -19.03 13.01
C GLY A 221 0.19 -17.70 12.31
N TYR A 222 1.05 -17.22 11.40
CA TYR A 222 0.72 -16.15 10.44
C TYR A 222 0.31 -16.75 9.08
N SER A 223 -0.85 -17.41 9.02
CA SER A 223 -1.30 -18.13 7.82
C SER A 223 -1.69 -17.22 6.64
N GLU A 224 -1.86 -15.92 6.85
CA GLU A 224 -2.19 -14.94 5.80
C GLU A 224 -0.96 -14.25 5.19
N PHE A 225 0.25 -14.68 5.57
CA PHE A 225 1.48 -14.11 5.03
C PHE A 225 1.76 -14.72 3.65
N ARG A 226 1.99 -13.88 2.64
CA ARG A 226 2.13 -14.30 1.23
C ARG A 226 3.56 -14.16 0.74
N ASP A 227 3.96 -14.96 -0.24
CA ASP A 227 5.29 -14.88 -0.87
C ASP A 227 5.60 -13.48 -1.42
N LYS A 228 4.57 -12.77 -1.89
CA LYS A 228 4.70 -11.39 -2.37
C LYS A 228 4.90 -10.32 -1.29
N ASP A 229 4.69 -10.66 -0.02
CA ASP A 229 4.92 -9.75 1.11
C ASP A 229 6.40 -9.77 1.55
N LEU A 230 7.19 -10.76 1.09
CA LEU A 230 8.63 -10.87 1.32
C LEU A 230 9.43 -9.94 0.41
N GLY A 231 10.44 -9.27 0.98
CA GLY A 231 11.43 -8.51 0.21
C GLY A 231 12.55 -9.40 -0.33
N ALA A 232 13.35 -8.88 -1.27
CA ALA A 232 14.50 -9.57 -1.86
C ALA A 232 15.46 -10.13 -0.80
N TYR A 233 16.19 -9.25 -0.10
CA TYR A 233 17.10 -9.61 1.00
C TYR A 233 16.68 -9.05 2.36
N SER A 234 15.50 -8.44 2.46
CA SER A 234 14.94 -7.96 3.73
C SER A 234 14.79 -9.09 4.75
N ASP A 235 14.85 -8.80 6.05
CA ASP A 235 14.66 -9.85 7.09
C ASP A 235 13.32 -10.58 6.92
N LEU A 236 12.26 -9.81 6.66
CA LEU A 236 10.93 -10.34 6.39
C LEU A 236 10.27 -9.56 5.26
N SER A 237 9.74 -8.37 5.55
CA SER A 237 8.94 -7.61 4.60
C SER A 237 9.78 -6.79 3.62
N GLY A 238 9.27 -6.59 2.40
CA GLY A 238 9.80 -5.59 1.48
C GLY A 238 9.63 -4.14 1.96
N TYR A 239 8.74 -3.90 2.93
CA TYR A 239 8.38 -2.56 3.40
C TYR A 239 8.17 -2.52 4.91
N MET A 240 8.73 -1.49 5.56
CA MET A 240 8.47 -1.15 6.95
C MET A 240 8.04 0.32 7.05
N LEU A 241 7.00 0.58 7.84
CA LEU A 241 6.54 1.92 8.17
C LEU A 241 6.62 2.18 9.66
N MET A 242 6.90 3.43 10.03
CA MET A 242 6.77 3.92 11.40
C MET A 242 6.30 5.37 11.45
N ALA A 243 5.70 5.79 12.56
CA ALA A 243 5.39 7.20 12.79
C ALA A 243 6.59 7.93 13.42
N GLU A 244 6.81 9.17 13.01
CA GLU A 244 7.78 10.10 13.60
C GLU A 244 7.45 10.33 15.09
N SER A 245 6.16 10.44 15.42
CA SER A 245 5.69 10.60 16.80
C SER A 245 5.99 9.38 17.70
N SER A 246 6.02 8.16 17.15
CA SER A 246 6.43 6.95 17.87
C SER A 246 7.91 6.96 18.23
N VAL A 247 8.75 7.51 17.34
CA VAL A 247 10.19 7.70 17.60
C VAL A 247 10.38 8.82 18.61
N ALA A 248 9.64 9.91 18.51
CA ALA A 248 9.69 11.02 19.46
C ALA A 248 9.27 10.60 20.87
N ASP A 249 8.19 9.82 21.01
CA ASP A 249 7.77 9.28 22.32
C ASP A 249 8.84 8.36 22.91
N LEU A 250 9.45 7.49 22.10
CA LEU A 250 10.57 6.67 22.55
C LEU A 250 11.76 7.53 23.00
N ALA A 251 12.14 8.53 22.21
CA ALA A 251 13.23 9.45 22.56
C ALA A 251 12.96 10.23 23.84
N SER A 252 11.69 10.52 24.15
CA SER A 252 11.31 11.16 25.42
C SER A 252 11.61 10.28 26.65
N ARG A 253 11.60 8.95 26.49
CA ARG A 253 11.77 7.94 27.54
C ARG A 253 13.19 7.38 27.67
N VAL A 254 14.07 7.68 26.72
CA VAL A 254 15.47 7.24 26.79
C VAL A 254 16.28 8.24 27.60
N ASP A 255 17.03 7.73 28.57
CA ASP A 255 17.97 8.51 29.36
C ASP A 255 19.27 8.75 28.56
N GLY A 256 19.89 9.93 28.75
CA GLY A 256 21.16 10.28 28.11
C GLY A 256 21.01 11.15 26.86
N ASP A 257 22.03 11.13 25.99
CA ASP A 257 22.01 11.89 24.73
C ASP A 257 20.88 11.35 23.82
N LYS A 258 20.07 12.25 23.26
CA LYS A 258 18.93 11.92 22.40
C LYS A 258 19.21 12.22 20.93
N LYS A 259 20.35 12.86 20.63
CA LYS A 259 20.72 13.36 19.30
C LYS A 259 20.78 12.26 18.24
N TYR A 260 20.86 11.00 18.67
CA TYR A 260 21.02 9.82 17.83
C TYR A 260 19.73 9.03 17.55
N LEU A 261 18.60 9.39 18.17
CA LEU A 261 17.32 8.67 18.03
C LEU A 261 16.48 9.24 16.88
N SER A 262 16.86 8.90 15.67
CA SER A 262 16.09 9.15 14.45
C SER A 262 15.46 7.87 13.91
N ALA A 263 14.52 8.02 12.97
CA ALA A 263 13.86 6.88 12.34
C ALA A 263 14.84 5.96 11.56
N SER A 264 15.96 6.51 11.07
CA SER A 264 16.99 5.76 10.33
C SER A 264 17.57 4.59 11.13
N ARG A 265 17.68 4.75 12.46
CA ARG A 265 18.12 3.70 13.40
C ARG A 265 17.23 2.44 13.37
N PHE A 266 15.95 2.61 13.06
CA PHE A 266 14.97 1.52 13.01
C PHE A 266 14.79 0.93 11.61
N ARG A 267 15.52 1.50 10.63
CA ARG A 267 15.59 1.07 9.23
C ARG A 267 14.21 0.97 8.58
N GLY A 268 13.35 1.95 8.87
CA GLY A 268 12.06 2.08 8.22
C GLY A 268 12.18 2.61 6.80
N ASN A 269 11.33 2.12 5.90
CA ASN A 269 11.26 2.65 4.54
C ASN A 269 10.40 3.90 4.48
N PHE A 270 9.34 3.93 5.28
CA PHE A 270 8.39 5.03 5.33
C PHE A 270 8.33 5.58 6.76
N VAL A 271 8.58 6.87 6.90
CA VAL A 271 8.36 7.59 8.15
C VAL A 271 7.18 8.53 7.95
N VAL A 272 6.20 8.48 8.84
CA VAL A 272 4.97 9.25 8.74
C VAL A 272 4.93 10.34 9.80
N ARG A 273 4.65 11.58 9.39
CA ARG A 273 4.39 12.71 10.29
C ARG A 273 2.90 13.00 10.38
N GLY A 274 2.43 13.38 11.56
CA GLY A 274 1.07 13.86 11.79
C GLY A 274 0.15 12.90 12.54
N SER A 275 0.57 11.65 12.78
CA SER A 275 -0.19 10.68 13.58
C SER A 275 0.20 10.73 15.06
N SER A 276 -0.67 10.20 15.93
CA SER A 276 -0.33 10.04 17.36
C SER A 276 0.74 8.95 17.55
N PRO A 277 1.53 8.98 18.64
CA PRO A 277 2.49 7.93 18.93
C PRO A 277 1.83 6.54 18.91
N TYR A 278 2.44 5.62 18.18
CA TYR A 278 2.04 4.22 18.00
C TYR A 278 0.70 3.99 17.31
N GLU A 279 0.09 5.03 16.75
CA GLU A 279 -1.17 4.90 16.02
C GLU A 279 -1.04 3.93 14.84
N GLU A 280 0.16 3.80 14.25
CA GLU A 280 0.46 2.88 13.15
C GLU A 280 0.18 1.41 13.48
N ASP A 281 0.22 1.02 14.75
CA ASP A 281 -0.12 -0.33 15.20
C ASP A 281 -1.57 -0.71 14.85
N THR A 282 -2.43 0.30 14.73
CA THR A 282 -3.89 0.13 14.52
C THR A 282 -4.30 0.15 13.05
N TRP A 283 -3.38 0.49 12.14
CA TRP A 283 -3.71 0.63 10.73
C TRP A 283 -3.75 -0.74 10.07
N ASP A 284 -4.92 -1.22 9.66
CA ASP A 284 -5.02 -2.51 8.94
C ASP A 284 -4.50 -2.39 7.50
N TRP A 285 -4.80 -1.24 6.89
CA TRP A 285 -4.42 -0.88 5.54
C TRP A 285 -3.78 0.49 5.53
N VAL A 286 -2.73 0.64 4.74
CA VAL A 286 -2.02 1.90 4.53
C VAL A 286 -2.04 2.21 3.04
N LYS A 287 -2.51 3.39 2.69
CA LYS A 287 -2.43 3.96 1.35
C LYS A 287 -1.46 5.13 1.39
N ILE A 288 -0.41 5.05 0.58
CA ILE A 288 0.60 6.09 0.44
C ILE A 288 0.42 6.69 -0.96
N GLY A 289 -0.01 7.95 -1.02
CA GLY A 289 -0.33 8.63 -2.26
C GLY A 289 -1.65 8.19 -2.85
N ASP A 290 -1.78 8.30 -4.17
CA ASP A 290 -3.07 8.13 -4.83
C ASP A 290 -3.45 6.67 -5.07
N SER A 291 -2.48 5.77 -5.18
CA SER A 291 -2.72 4.38 -5.63
C SER A 291 -1.94 3.32 -4.88
N THR A 292 -0.84 3.64 -4.20
CA THR A 292 0.00 2.61 -3.57
C THR A 292 -0.64 2.14 -2.28
N ILE A 293 -1.02 0.86 -2.23
CA ILE A 293 -1.76 0.28 -1.11
C ILE A 293 -0.96 -0.86 -0.50
N PHE A 294 -0.90 -0.86 0.81
CA PHE A 294 -0.25 -1.86 1.65
C PHE A 294 -1.22 -2.41 2.68
N ARG A 295 -1.02 -3.68 3.01
CA ARG A 295 -1.65 -4.35 4.15
C ARG A 295 -0.67 -4.39 5.30
N ASN A 296 -1.08 -3.94 6.48
CA ASN A 296 -0.31 -4.17 7.71
C ASN A 296 -0.55 -5.59 8.20
N PHE A 297 0.42 -6.47 7.96
CA PHE A 297 0.26 -7.87 8.32
C PHE A 297 0.90 -8.23 9.66
N LYS A 298 1.82 -7.41 10.20
CA LYS A 298 2.59 -7.78 11.40
C LYS A 298 3.33 -6.59 12.04
N PRO A 299 3.25 -6.41 13.37
CA PRO A 299 4.15 -5.50 14.11
C PRO A 299 5.62 -5.86 13.88
N CYS A 300 6.48 -4.86 13.78
CA CYS A 300 7.89 -5.08 13.53
C CYS A 300 8.67 -5.09 14.86
N THR A 301 9.08 -6.30 15.23
CA THR A 301 9.88 -6.59 16.43
C THR A 301 11.30 -6.08 16.26
N ARG A 302 11.82 -5.46 17.30
CA ARG A 302 13.11 -4.79 17.30
C ARG A 302 14.19 -5.68 17.86
N CYS A 303 15.40 -5.55 17.32
CA CYS A 303 16.55 -6.38 17.64
C CYS A 303 17.77 -5.51 17.94
N ILE A 304 18.88 -6.13 18.32
CA ILE A 304 20.12 -5.44 18.71
C ILE A 304 20.63 -4.43 17.65
N LEU A 305 20.29 -4.59 16.38
CA LEU A 305 20.68 -3.63 15.34
C LEU A 305 20.22 -2.21 15.63
N THR A 306 19.09 -2.02 16.34
CA THR A 306 18.63 -0.68 16.70
C THR A 306 19.57 0.03 17.68
N THR A 307 20.45 -0.70 18.36
CA THR A 307 21.44 -0.11 19.26
C THR A 307 22.73 0.28 18.55
N VAL A 308 22.86 -0.02 17.26
CA VAL A 308 23.96 0.50 16.44
C VAL A 308 23.64 1.92 16.01
N ASP A 309 24.56 2.84 16.25
CA ASP A 309 24.49 4.19 15.72
C ASP A 309 24.73 4.18 14.20
N PRO A 310 23.80 4.71 13.38
CA PRO A 310 23.92 4.68 11.93
C PRO A 310 24.99 5.63 11.38
N GLU A 311 25.46 6.61 12.15
CA GLU A 311 26.47 7.59 11.75
C GLU A 311 27.88 7.18 12.18
N THR A 312 28.02 6.45 13.30
CA THR A 312 29.34 6.03 13.81
C THR A 312 29.59 4.53 13.69
N GLY A 313 28.56 3.72 13.46
CA GLY A 313 28.67 2.26 13.42
C GLY A 313 29.04 1.65 14.78
N VAL A 314 28.85 2.39 15.87
CA VAL A 314 29.15 1.93 17.24
C VAL A 314 27.90 1.39 17.90
N LEU A 315 28.03 0.26 18.61
CA LEU A 315 26.98 -0.28 19.46
C LEU A 315 26.87 0.53 20.75
N ASP A 316 25.66 0.95 21.09
CA ASP A 316 25.38 1.55 22.39
C ASP A 316 25.63 0.52 23.51
N PRO A 317 26.54 0.79 24.47
CA PRO A 317 26.90 -0.15 25.53
C PRO A 317 25.74 -0.42 26.50
N ASN A 318 24.79 0.51 26.63
CA ASN A 318 23.59 0.38 27.46
C ASN A 318 22.43 -0.32 26.71
N LYS A 319 22.67 -0.72 25.45
CA LYS A 319 21.67 -1.36 24.58
C LYS A 319 20.46 -0.47 24.32
N GLU A 320 20.63 0.85 24.33
CA GLU A 320 19.57 1.77 23.94
C GLU A 320 19.41 1.86 22.42
N PRO A 321 18.20 2.08 21.90
CA PRO A 321 16.92 2.24 22.59
C PRO A 321 16.18 0.92 22.89
N LEU A 322 16.82 -0.23 22.63
CA LEU A 322 16.17 -1.54 22.74
C LEU A 322 15.81 -1.87 24.20
N ARG A 323 16.66 -1.47 25.15
CA ARG A 323 16.39 -1.57 26.59
C ARG A 323 15.12 -0.81 26.97
N THR A 324 15.03 0.47 26.65
CA THR A 324 13.83 1.27 26.94
C THR A 324 12.59 0.74 26.24
N LEU A 325 12.66 0.37 24.96
CA LEU A 325 11.54 -0.30 24.27
C LEU A 325 11.08 -1.57 25.01
N GLY A 326 12.02 -2.32 25.58
CA GLY A 326 11.74 -3.53 26.35
C GLY A 326 10.87 -3.32 27.60
N THR A 327 10.77 -2.09 28.10
CA THR A 327 10.01 -1.76 29.32
C THR A 327 8.52 -1.51 29.06
N TYR A 328 8.14 -0.97 27.89
CA TYR A 328 6.76 -0.52 27.64
C TYR A 328 6.19 -0.93 26.27
N ARG A 329 7.02 -1.42 25.35
CA ARG A 329 6.62 -1.82 23.98
C ARG A 329 6.68 -3.32 23.75
N GLN A 330 6.54 -4.10 24.81
CA GLN A 330 6.48 -5.55 24.72
C GLN A 330 5.19 -6.01 24.04
N LEU A 331 5.30 -7.01 23.17
CA LEU A 331 4.12 -7.64 22.59
C LEU A 331 3.30 -8.37 23.66
N HIS A 332 2.01 -8.49 23.44
CA HIS A 332 1.10 -9.18 24.34
C HIS A 332 1.45 -10.67 24.48
N GLU A 333 1.22 -11.22 25.67
CA GLU A 333 1.59 -12.60 26.03
C GLU A 333 1.01 -13.64 25.05
N ALA A 334 -0.24 -13.47 24.62
CA ALA A 334 -0.87 -14.36 23.64
C ALA A 334 -0.12 -14.48 22.29
N ILE A 335 0.68 -13.49 21.91
CA ILE A 335 1.44 -13.46 20.65
C ILE A 335 2.94 -13.74 20.89
N ARG A 336 3.45 -13.59 22.12
CA ARG A 336 4.87 -13.82 22.46
C ARG A 336 5.39 -15.23 22.10
N PRO A 337 4.63 -16.34 22.25
CA PRO A 337 5.10 -17.66 21.81
C PRO A 337 5.46 -17.73 20.32
N VAL A 338 4.81 -16.89 19.51
CA VAL A 338 5.03 -16.80 18.07
C VAL A 338 6.19 -15.85 17.75
N MET A 339 6.17 -14.67 18.37
CA MET A 339 7.01 -13.52 18.00
C MET A 339 8.30 -13.39 18.79
N GLY A 340 8.43 -14.13 19.89
CA GLY A 340 9.51 -13.96 20.85
C GLY A 340 9.30 -12.78 21.81
N PRO A 341 10.28 -12.53 22.70
CA PRO A 341 10.22 -11.51 23.76
C PRO A 341 10.68 -10.12 23.30
N SER A 342 10.82 -9.91 21.99
CA SER A 342 11.31 -8.64 21.44
C SER A 342 10.20 -7.58 21.47
N PRO A 343 10.52 -6.34 21.88
CA PRO A 343 9.55 -5.24 21.80
C PRO A 343 9.28 -4.85 20.35
N ALA A 344 8.18 -4.12 20.10
CA ALA A 344 7.75 -3.71 18.78
C ALA A 344 7.65 -2.18 18.63
N LEU A 345 8.11 -1.70 17.49
CA LEU A 345 8.00 -0.30 17.06
C LEU A 345 7.75 -0.33 15.56
N GLY A 346 6.77 0.38 15.01
CA GLY A 346 6.45 0.32 13.57
C GLY A 346 5.92 -1.03 13.07
N ILE A 347 5.53 -1.06 11.80
CA ILE A 347 4.73 -2.13 11.19
C ILE A 347 5.37 -2.66 9.89
N ASN A 348 5.20 -3.97 9.64
CA ASN A 348 5.58 -4.59 8.37
C ASN A 348 4.41 -4.55 7.39
N LEU A 349 4.70 -4.12 6.16
CA LEU A 349 3.72 -3.83 5.13
C LEU A 349 3.83 -4.78 3.94
N GLY A 350 2.73 -5.47 3.63
CA GLY A 350 2.62 -6.32 2.45
C GLY A 350 2.03 -5.52 1.29
N LEU A 351 2.74 -5.45 0.16
CA LEU A 351 2.26 -4.69 -0.99
C LEU A 351 0.96 -5.32 -1.54
N TYR A 352 -0.05 -4.49 -1.74
CA TYR A 352 -1.32 -4.89 -2.34
C TYR A 352 -1.47 -4.29 -3.74
N THR A 353 -1.34 -2.98 -3.86
CA THR A 353 -1.34 -2.26 -5.14
C THR A 353 0.01 -1.57 -5.32
N PRO A 354 0.81 -1.98 -6.32
CA PRO A 354 2.04 -1.29 -6.69
C PRO A 354 1.78 0.17 -7.08
N GLY A 355 2.79 1.02 -6.94
CA GLY A 355 2.68 2.41 -7.32
C GLY A 355 3.90 3.22 -6.92
N ILE A 356 3.86 4.51 -7.23
CA ILE A 356 4.93 5.45 -6.92
C ILE A 356 4.60 6.12 -5.59
N VAL A 357 5.60 6.32 -4.76
CA VAL A 357 5.53 7.12 -3.53
C VAL A 357 6.56 8.25 -3.62
N LYS A 358 6.17 9.45 -3.19
CA LYS A 358 7.03 10.65 -3.23
C LYS A 358 7.19 11.26 -1.83
N HIS A 359 8.38 11.67 -1.46
CA HIS A 359 8.64 12.42 -0.25
C HIS A 359 7.92 13.77 -0.25
N LEU A 360 7.35 14.19 0.89
CA LEU A 360 6.70 15.50 1.15
C LEU A 360 5.55 15.95 0.22
N ALA A 361 5.21 15.20 -0.82
CA ALA A 361 4.03 15.44 -1.68
C ALA A 361 2.94 14.36 -1.51
N THR A 362 3.14 13.41 -0.59
CA THR A 362 2.36 12.17 -0.53
C THR A 362 1.56 12.06 0.75
N ARG A 363 0.23 12.16 0.61
CA ARG A 363 -0.74 11.98 1.69
C ARG A 363 -0.82 10.51 2.10
N ILE A 364 -0.98 10.25 3.40
CA ILE A 364 -1.13 8.89 3.92
C ILE A 364 -2.56 8.70 4.44
N GLY A 365 -3.26 7.76 3.82
CA GLY A 365 -4.58 7.32 4.21
C GLY A 365 -4.51 5.95 4.88
N VAL A 366 -5.34 5.71 5.89
CA VAL A 366 -5.43 4.41 6.58
C VAL A 366 -6.88 4.00 6.78
N SER A 367 -7.10 2.73 7.08
CA SER A 367 -8.37 2.27 7.65
C SER A 367 -8.14 1.67 9.01
N SER A 368 -8.99 2.08 9.94
CA SER A 368 -9.26 1.37 11.19
C SER A 368 -10.69 0.85 11.10
N GLN A 369 -10.88 -0.47 11.03
CA GLN A 369 -12.21 -1.01 11.30
C GLN A 369 -12.47 -0.95 12.82
N LYS A 370 -13.01 0.19 13.30
CA LYS A 370 -14.07 0.27 14.32
C LYS A 370 -14.31 1.68 14.86
N ASN A 371 -15.59 2.04 14.93
CA ASN A 371 -16.13 2.90 15.97
C ASN A 371 -15.85 2.28 17.35
N ILE A 372 -15.21 3.03 18.25
CA ILE A 372 -15.47 2.92 19.68
C ILE A 372 -15.84 4.32 20.17
N GLN A 373 -17.14 4.53 20.37
CA GLN A 373 -17.59 5.43 21.42
C GLN A 373 -17.37 4.71 22.74
N LEU A 374 -16.56 5.28 23.63
CA LEU A 374 -16.84 5.27 25.07
C LEU A 374 -16.01 6.35 25.78
N ILE A 375 -16.69 7.49 25.99
CA ILE A 375 -16.76 8.31 27.22
C ILE A 375 -15.46 8.96 27.75
N LEU A 376 -15.53 10.30 27.86
CA LEU A 376 -14.62 11.21 28.55
C LEU A 376 -14.43 10.86 30.04
N PHE A 377 -13.25 11.17 30.56
CA PHE A 377 -12.87 11.03 31.97
C PHE A 377 -13.79 11.81 32.93
N HIS A 378 -14.18 11.18 34.04
CA HIS A 378 -14.33 11.89 35.32
C HIS A 378 -13.69 11.06 36.44
N ARG A 379 -12.75 11.68 37.14
CA ARG A 379 -12.03 11.14 38.29
C ARG A 379 -12.87 11.48 39.52
N SER A 380 -13.42 10.49 40.21
CA SER A 380 -13.90 10.67 41.58
C SER A 380 -13.79 9.36 42.35
N ARG A 381 -12.89 9.41 43.34
CA ARG A 381 -12.76 8.58 44.55
C ARG A 381 -12.49 7.07 44.40
N VAL A 382 -11.28 6.75 44.85
CA VAL A 382 -10.87 5.52 45.53
C VAL A 382 -11.76 5.31 46.75
N GLU A 383 -12.29 4.10 46.94
CA GLU A 383 -12.55 3.48 48.25
C GLU A 383 -12.86 1.97 48.04
N ASP A 384 -12.04 1.15 48.70
CA ASP A 384 -12.23 -0.20 49.26
C ASP A 384 -13.11 -1.24 48.56
N TYR A 385 -12.49 -2.38 48.19
CA TYR A 385 -12.67 -3.64 48.94
C TYR A 385 -11.69 -4.71 48.42
N GLU A 386 -10.70 -5.05 49.25
CA GLU A 386 -10.08 -6.37 49.25
C GLU A 386 -11.09 -7.37 49.82
N SER A 387 -11.36 -8.48 49.13
CA SER A 387 -11.53 -9.78 49.79
C SER A 387 -11.67 -10.91 48.76
N GLU A 388 -10.97 -12.00 49.05
CA GLU A 388 -11.15 -13.37 48.51
C GLU A 388 -10.38 -13.78 47.26
N ARG A 389 -9.08 -14.02 47.49
CA ARG A 389 -8.40 -15.22 46.99
C ARG A 389 -9.12 -16.47 47.48
N LYS A 390 -9.27 -17.48 46.60
CA LYS A 390 -8.84 -18.87 46.88
C LYS A 390 -8.94 -19.77 45.64
N THR A 391 -7.79 -20.42 45.36
CA THR A 391 -7.58 -21.80 44.86
C THR A 391 -8.31 -22.21 43.56
N THR A 392 -7.67 -22.76 42.52
CA THR A 392 -6.78 -23.94 42.50
C THR A 392 -6.04 -24.03 41.15
N GLN A 393 -4.87 -24.68 41.13
CA GLN A 393 -4.06 -25.02 39.94
C GLN A 393 -3.83 -26.57 39.97
N PRO A 394 -3.20 -27.20 38.96
CA PRO A 394 -3.73 -27.63 37.65
C PRO A 394 -3.64 -29.16 37.43
N SER A 395 -4.20 -29.68 36.34
CA SER A 395 -3.75 -30.96 35.77
C SER A 395 -3.86 -31.01 34.24
N SER A 396 -2.97 -31.82 33.68
CA SER A 396 -2.51 -31.99 32.30
C SER A 396 -3.57 -32.53 31.32
N ILE A 397 -3.30 -32.46 30.01
CA ILE A 397 -3.28 -33.61 29.08
C ILE A 397 -2.98 -33.14 27.64
N ALA A 398 -2.33 -34.05 26.92
CA ALA A 398 -1.65 -33.98 25.64
C ALA A 398 -2.49 -33.64 24.39
N ALA A 399 -1.77 -33.23 23.34
CA ALA A 399 -2.25 -33.06 21.96
C ALA A 399 -2.47 -34.40 21.23
N PRO A 400 -3.31 -34.41 20.16
CA PRO A 400 -3.05 -35.33 19.05
C PRO A 400 -3.06 -34.68 17.65
N ARG A 401 -2.31 -35.38 16.79
CA ARG A 401 -2.05 -35.23 15.36
C ARG A 401 -3.25 -35.70 14.50
N ASP A 402 -3.08 -35.53 13.19
CA ASP A 402 -3.81 -36.16 12.06
C ASP A 402 -4.99 -35.39 11.43
N ARG A 403 -4.64 -34.54 10.46
CA ARG A 403 -5.49 -34.09 9.35
C ARG A 403 -5.09 -34.81 8.06
N LEU A 404 -5.69 -35.97 7.79
CA LEU A 404 -5.68 -36.55 6.43
C LEU A 404 -6.87 -37.45 6.09
N ALA A 405 -7.92 -37.50 6.94
CA ALA A 405 -9.04 -38.44 6.78
C ALA A 405 -10.40 -37.80 6.40
N THR A 406 -10.44 -36.53 5.96
CA THR A 406 -11.72 -35.81 5.75
C THR A 406 -12.15 -35.69 4.28
N SER A 407 -11.32 -36.08 3.32
CA SER A 407 -11.65 -35.97 1.88
C SER A 407 -12.23 -37.23 1.24
N ILE A 408 -12.35 -38.36 1.97
CA ILE A 408 -12.93 -39.61 1.45
C ILE A 408 -14.36 -39.87 1.98
N LYS A 409 -14.77 -39.27 3.10
CA LYS A 409 -16.10 -39.55 3.70
C LYS A 409 -17.29 -38.82 3.06
N VAL A 410 -17.07 -37.76 2.28
CA VAL A 410 -18.19 -37.02 1.64
C VAL A 410 -18.66 -37.73 0.35
N ARG A 411 -17.80 -38.52 -0.31
CA ARG A 411 -18.17 -39.22 -1.57
C ARG A 411 -18.84 -40.57 -1.36
N MET A 412 -18.79 -41.14 -0.15
CA MET A 412 -19.54 -42.36 0.22
C MET A 412 -20.91 -42.10 0.86
N ALA A 413 -21.19 -40.86 1.31
CA ALA A 413 -22.46 -40.52 1.94
C ALA A 413 -23.59 -40.24 0.92
N LEU A 414 -23.26 -39.87 -0.31
CA LEU A 414 -24.25 -39.56 -1.35
C LEU A 414 -24.71 -40.79 -2.15
N THR A 415 -23.95 -41.89 -2.15
CA THR A 415 -24.35 -43.15 -2.82
C THR A 415 -25.20 -44.07 -1.95
N ARG A 416 -25.46 -43.72 -0.68
CA ARG A 416 -26.33 -44.50 0.23
C ARG A 416 -27.74 -43.95 0.40
N VAL A 417 -28.04 -42.78 -0.18
CA VAL A 417 -29.38 -42.16 -0.09
C VAL A 417 -30.34 -42.70 -1.15
N ASP A 418 -29.83 -43.19 -2.30
CA ASP A 418 -30.67 -43.76 -3.37
C ASP A 418 -31.15 -45.20 -3.11
N HIS A 419 -30.63 -45.87 -2.07
CA HIS A 419 -31.09 -47.22 -1.68
C HIS A 419 -32.05 -47.26 -0.50
N ILE A 420 -32.37 -46.12 0.13
CA ILE A 420 -33.32 -46.07 1.26
C ILE A 420 -34.71 -45.54 0.83
N THR A 421 -34.81 -44.92 -0.34
CA THR A 421 -36.09 -44.38 -0.86
C THR A 421 -36.93 -45.35 -1.67
N LYS A 422 -36.48 -46.60 -1.90
CA LYS A 422 -37.26 -47.62 -2.63
C LYS A 422 -37.94 -48.69 -1.76
N ASP A 423 -37.59 -48.83 -0.49
CA ASP A 423 -38.15 -49.87 0.40
C ASP A 423 -39.17 -49.35 1.43
N LEU A 424 -39.64 -48.11 1.30
CA LEU A 424 -40.66 -47.51 2.17
C LEU A 424 -41.94 -47.17 1.39
N THR A 425 -42.34 -48.04 0.47
CA THR A 425 -43.74 -48.16 0.02
C THR A 425 -44.34 -49.43 0.62
N MET A 426 -44.77 -49.34 1.88
CA MET A 426 -45.88 -50.10 2.49
C MET A 426 -45.66 -50.14 4.01
N SER A 427 -46.45 -49.33 4.74
CA SER A 427 -47.09 -49.71 6.01
C SER A 427 -47.39 -48.46 6.85
N THR A 428 -48.70 -48.20 6.94
CA THR A 428 -49.47 -47.72 8.09
C THR A 428 -48.94 -46.58 8.98
N ARG A 429 -49.70 -45.47 8.92
CA ARG A 429 -49.93 -44.38 9.89
C ARG A 429 -48.67 -43.71 10.48
N PRO A 430 -48.45 -42.40 10.21
CA PRO A 430 -47.38 -41.69 10.90
C PRO A 430 -47.70 -41.70 12.40
N THR A 431 -46.80 -42.25 13.19
CA THR A 431 -46.84 -42.12 14.64
C THR A 431 -46.86 -40.63 14.97
N THR A 432 -47.69 -40.24 15.93
CA THR A 432 -47.87 -38.83 16.34
C THR A 432 -46.55 -38.11 16.65
N SER A 433 -45.49 -38.86 16.98
CA SER A 433 -44.16 -38.29 17.22
C SER A 433 -43.44 -37.82 15.94
N LEU A 434 -43.55 -38.53 14.80
CA LEU A 434 -42.83 -38.13 13.58
C LEU A 434 -43.41 -36.84 12.97
N ALA A 435 -44.74 -36.71 12.98
CA ALA A 435 -45.42 -35.48 12.57
C ALA A 435 -45.05 -34.29 13.48
N LEU A 436 -44.89 -34.54 14.79
CA LEU A 436 -44.42 -33.53 15.73
C LEU A 436 -42.98 -33.07 15.40
N TRP A 437 -42.06 -33.99 15.15
CA TRP A 437 -40.67 -33.66 14.82
C TRP A 437 -40.53 -32.87 13.52
N VAL A 438 -41.29 -33.23 12.48
CA VAL A 438 -41.30 -32.50 11.21
C VAL A 438 -41.87 -31.09 11.39
N THR A 439 -42.94 -30.94 12.16
CA THR A 439 -43.55 -29.64 12.45
C THR A 439 -42.62 -28.75 13.28
N MET A 440 -41.92 -29.31 14.27
CA MET A 440 -40.91 -28.59 15.06
C MET A 440 -39.73 -28.13 14.19
N ALA A 441 -39.24 -28.97 13.29
CA ALA A 441 -38.15 -28.63 12.38
C ALA A 441 -38.55 -27.52 11.39
N ALA A 442 -39.76 -27.60 10.80
CA ALA A 442 -40.28 -26.58 9.89
C ALA A 442 -40.50 -25.22 10.60
N THR A 443 -40.98 -25.25 11.85
CA THR A 443 -41.18 -24.05 12.66
C THR A 443 -39.83 -23.40 13.01
N ALA A 444 -38.82 -24.20 13.39
CA ALA A 444 -37.48 -23.71 13.68
C ALA A 444 -36.80 -23.09 12.44
N LEU A 445 -36.96 -23.70 11.26
CA LEU A 445 -36.44 -23.18 10.00
C LEU A 445 -37.11 -21.85 9.62
N THR A 446 -38.44 -21.76 9.75
CA THR A 446 -39.20 -20.54 9.48
C THR A 446 -38.78 -19.41 10.42
N ALA A 447 -38.64 -19.71 11.71
CA ALA A 447 -38.14 -18.75 12.71
C ALA A 447 -36.72 -18.27 12.38
N ALA A 448 -35.83 -19.15 11.91
CA ALA A 448 -34.48 -18.80 11.50
C ALA A 448 -34.47 -17.87 10.26
N VAL A 449 -35.31 -18.16 9.26
CA VAL A 449 -35.44 -17.31 8.06
C VAL A 449 -36.03 -15.95 8.42
N VAL A 450 -37.07 -15.89 9.25
CA VAL A 450 -37.67 -14.63 9.73
C VAL A 450 -36.67 -13.84 10.57
N ALA A 451 -35.90 -14.50 11.45
CA ALA A 451 -34.86 -13.85 12.23
C ALA A 451 -33.72 -13.32 11.35
N GLN A 452 -33.32 -14.05 10.31
CA GLN A 452 -32.32 -13.62 9.35
C GLN A 452 -32.82 -12.45 8.49
N TRP A 453 -34.08 -12.49 8.04
CA TRP A 453 -34.72 -11.41 7.31
C TRP A 453 -34.89 -10.16 8.19
N TYR A 454 -35.41 -10.31 9.41
CA TYR A 454 -35.55 -9.22 10.37
C TYR A 454 -34.20 -8.63 10.77
N GLY A 455 -33.18 -9.47 10.95
CA GLY A 455 -31.80 -9.04 11.16
C GLY A 455 -31.27 -8.21 9.99
N ARG A 456 -31.46 -8.67 8.75
CA ARG A 456 -31.10 -7.90 7.54
C ARG A 456 -31.89 -6.59 7.42
N TRP A 457 -33.19 -6.62 7.68
CA TRP A 457 -34.08 -5.45 7.62
C TRP A 457 -33.71 -4.41 8.69
N LYS A 458 -33.45 -4.84 9.93
CA LYS A 458 -33.01 -3.97 11.04
C LYS A 458 -31.62 -3.38 10.79
N ASN A 459 -30.71 -4.17 10.20
CA ASN A 459 -29.33 -3.74 9.92
C ASN A 459 -29.20 -2.81 8.69
N ASN A 460 -30.17 -2.82 7.77
CA ASN A 460 -30.15 -2.01 6.55
C ASN A 460 -30.92 -0.68 6.68
N ARG A 461 -31.45 -0.34 7.87
CA ARG A 461 -32.07 0.97 8.09
C ARG A 461 -31.03 2.00 8.53
N PRO A 462 -31.04 3.21 7.95
CA PRO A 462 -30.26 4.31 8.51
C PRO A 462 -30.69 4.53 9.96
N PRO A 463 -29.73 4.81 10.87
CA PRO A 463 -30.05 5.00 12.27
C PRO A 463 -31.02 6.15 12.44
N ILE A 464 -32.01 5.97 13.31
CA ILE A 464 -33.01 7.02 13.61
C ILE A 464 -32.39 8.10 14.50
N LYS A 465 -31.41 7.70 15.33
CA LYS A 465 -30.66 8.62 16.19
C LYS A 465 -29.32 8.91 15.55
N TRP A 466 -29.18 10.13 15.04
CA TRP A 466 -27.92 10.63 14.53
C TRP A 466 -27.13 11.33 15.65
N ARG A 467 -25.81 11.17 15.62
CA ARG A 467 -24.90 11.88 16.51
C ARG A 467 -23.96 12.71 15.64
N ARG A 468 -23.82 13.99 15.97
CA ARG A 468 -22.87 14.89 15.31
C ARG A 468 -21.44 14.38 15.55
N VAL A 469 -20.67 14.22 14.47
CA VAL A 469 -19.28 13.71 14.52
C VAL A 469 -18.23 14.74 14.10
N GLY A 470 -18.66 15.91 13.64
CA GLY A 470 -17.78 16.97 13.19
C GLY A 470 -18.52 17.99 12.34
N GLU A 471 -17.74 18.84 11.69
CA GLU A 471 -18.17 19.86 10.73
C GLU A 471 -17.46 19.62 9.39
N LEU A 472 -18.15 19.97 8.31
CA LEU A 472 -17.58 19.93 6.96
C LEU A 472 -16.61 21.11 6.83
N LEU A 473 -15.31 20.84 6.80
CA LEU A 473 -14.28 21.89 6.71
C LEU A 473 -14.08 22.40 5.28
N GLU A 474 -14.24 21.53 4.29
CA GLU A 474 -14.00 21.81 2.89
C GLU A 474 -14.93 20.94 2.05
N LEU A 475 -15.52 21.51 1.01
CA LEU A 475 -16.43 20.85 0.10
C LEU A 475 -16.00 21.18 -1.32
N THR A 476 -15.38 20.22 -2.00
CA THR A 476 -14.80 20.47 -3.32
C THR A 476 -15.51 19.66 -4.40
N LEU A 477 -15.91 20.33 -5.49
CA LEU A 477 -16.49 19.75 -6.70
C LEU A 477 -15.44 19.67 -7.81
N TYR A 478 -15.41 18.58 -8.59
CA TYR A 478 -14.47 18.41 -9.71
C TYR A 478 -15.21 18.20 -11.03
N PRO A 479 -15.71 19.27 -11.69
CA PRO A 479 -16.51 19.12 -12.91
C PRO A 479 -15.78 18.39 -14.04
N LEU A 480 -14.50 18.69 -14.24
CA LEU A 480 -13.64 18.00 -15.20
C LEU A 480 -12.88 16.85 -14.52
N LYS A 481 -12.98 15.66 -15.10
CA LYS A 481 -12.15 14.52 -14.70
C LYS A 481 -10.68 14.89 -14.91
N SER A 482 -9.93 14.88 -13.81
CA SER A 482 -8.53 15.30 -13.74
C SER A 482 -8.29 16.81 -13.88
N GLY A 483 -9.36 17.61 -13.85
CA GLY A 483 -9.32 19.07 -13.75
C GLY A 483 -9.16 19.59 -12.32
N ARG A 484 -9.12 20.92 -12.19
CA ARG A 484 -9.06 21.63 -10.90
C ARG A 484 -10.37 21.44 -10.12
N GLY A 485 -10.25 21.31 -8.80
CA GLY A 485 -11.38 21.35 -7.88
C GLY A 485 -11.90 22.76 -7.66
N ILE A 486 -13.19 22.89 -7.40
CA ILE A 486 -13.88 24.13 -7.05
C ILE A 486 -14.37 23.97 -5.62
N ASP A 487 -13.92 24.86 -4.73
CA ASP A 487 -14.40 24.88 -3.36
C ASP A 487 -15.78 25.51 -3.31
N LEU A 488 -16.70 24.85 -2.60
CA LEU A 488 -18.09 25.22 -2.43
C LEU A 488 -18.38 25.42 -0.95
N GLU A 489 -19.31 26.33 -0.65
CA GLU A 489 -19.86 26.45 0.71
C GLU A 489 -21.03 25.47 0.92
N GLU A 490 -21.76 25.16 -0.16
CA GLU A 490 -22.86 24.21 -0.18
C GLU A 490 -22.92 23.45 -1.50
N ALA A 491 -23.44 22.22 -1.46
CA ALA A 491 -23.69 21.40 -2.63
C ALA A 491 -24.92 20.52 -2.41
N ASP A 492 -25.63 20.22 -3.49
CA ASP A 492 -26.72 19.25 -3.48
C ASP A 492 -26.17 17.85 -3.75
N CYS A 493 -26.36 16.95 -2.78
CA CYS A 493 -25.99 15.54 -2.86
C CYS A 493 -27.04 14.75 -3.65
N ALA A 494 -26.95 14.81 -4.99
CA ALA A 494 -27.85 14.12 -5.88
C ALA A 494 -27.43 12.65 -6.12
N GLU A 495 -28.32 11.86 -6.72
CA GLU A 495 -28.08 10.44 -7.05
C GLU A 495 -26.81 10.21 -7.89
N LEU A 496 -26.44 11.17 -8.73
CA LEU A 496 -25.27 11.11 -9.61
C LEU A 496 -24.03 11.82 -9.04
N GLY A 497 -24.01 12.06 -7.73
CA GLY A 497 -22.94 12.78 -7.04
C GLY A 497 -23.26 14.25 -6.76
N LEU A 498 -22.26 14.98 -6.30
CA LEU A 498 -22.38 16.38 -5.92
C LEU A 498 -22.74 17.26 -7.12
N ARG A 499 -23.60 18.25 -6.89
CA ARG A 499 -23.88 19.32 -7.85
C ARG A 499 -24.00 20.67 -7.16
N THR A 500 -23.76 21.75 -7.90
CA THR A 500 -23.96 23.11 -7.39
C THR A 500 -25.44 23.38 -7.10
N THR A 501 -25.71 24.19 -6.07
CA THR A 501 -27.07 24.57 -5.63
C THR A 501 -27.64 25.75 -6.40
N ASP A 502 -26.78 26.60 -6.99
CA ASP A 502 -27.18 27.77 -7.74
C ASP A 502 -27.95 27.40 -9.02
N LYS A 503 -29.26 27.65 -9.02
CA LYS A 503 -30.16 27.41 -10.16
C LYS A 503 -30.22 28.59 -11.13
N ARG A 504 -29.61 29.74 -10.82
CA ARG A 504 -29.55 30.91 -11.72
C ARG A 504 -28.45 30.76 -12.77
N ARG A 505 -27.51 29.83 -12.55
CA ARG A 505 -26.42 29.47 -13.45
C ARG A 505 -26.55 28.02 -13.90
N LEU A 506 -25.70 27.63 -14.85
CA LEU A 506 -25.52 26.22 -15.18
C LEU A 506 -25.15 25.41 -13.93
N VAL A 507 -25.91 24.34 -13.67
CA VAL A 507 -25.65 23.42 -12.56
C VAL A 507 -24.46 22.52 -12.90
N LEU A 508 -23.31 22.78 -12.30
CA LEU A 508 -22.13 21.91 -12.44
C LEU A 508 -22.30 20.64 -11.59
N ARG A 509 -21.77 19.54 -12.10
CA ARG A 509 -21.83 18.22 -11.45
C ARG A 509 -20.45 17.57 -11.41
N ASP A 510 -20.24 16.74 -10.40
CA ASP A 510 -18.94 16.10 -10.18
C ASP A 510 -18.59 15.13 -11.32
N ARG A 511 -17.46 15.36 -11.98
CA ARG A 511 -16.88 14.52 -13.05
C ARG A 511 -17.72 14.39 -14.32
N PHE A 512 -18.49 15.41 -14.66
CA PHE A 512 -19.34 15.42 -15.86
C PHE A 512 -18.59 15.74 -17.15
N PHE A 513 -17.37 16.29 -17.07
CA PHE A 513 -16.49 16.42 -18.23
C PHE A 513 -15.35 15.41 -18.16
N LEU A 514 -14.87 14.97 -19.32
CA LEU A 514 -13.68 14.14 -19.44
C LEU A 514 -12.87 14.56 -20.68
N ALA A 515 -11.55 14.54 -20.59
CA ALA A 515 -10.72 14.63 -21.79
C ALA A 515 -10.44 13.23 -22.33
N TYR A 516 -10.42 13.04 -23.64
CA TYR A 516 -10.12 11.74 -24.26
C TYR A 516 -9.29 11.89 -25.54
N ASN A 517 -8.58 10.83 -25.91
CA ASN A 517 -7.81 10.79 -27.15
C ASN A 517 -8.75 10.58 -28.35
N ALA A 518 -8.66 11.45 -29.35
CA ALA A 518 -9.53 11.40 -30.52
C ALA A 518 -9.42 10.08 -31.31
N SER A 519 -8.24 9.48 -31.35
CA SER A 519 -7.93 8.30 -32.17
C SER A 519 -8.16 6.98 -31.45
N SER A 520 -7.80 6.89 -30.16
CA SER A 520 -7.96 5.66 -29.38
C SER A 520 -9.26 5.62 -28.56
N GLY A 521 -9.92 6.76 -28.36
CA GLY A 521 -11.07 6.88 -27.44
C GLY A 521 -10.68 6.77 -25.97
N GLU A 522 -9.39 6.62 -25.63
CA GLU A 522 -8.96 6.47 -24.24
C GLU A 522 -9.09 7.80 -23.49
N PHE A 523 -9.69 7.75 -22.30
CA PHE A 523 -9.72 8.92 -21.42
C PHE A 523 -8.30 9.36 -21.00
N VAL A 524 -8.11 10.67 -20.93
CA VAL A 524 -6.87 11.31 -20.52
C VAL A 524 -6.94 11.64 -19.04
N THR A 525 -5.81 11.48 -18.33
CA THR A 525 -5.74 11.71 -16.88
C THR A 525 -4.59 12.61 -16.50
N ALA A 526 -4.69 13.25 -15.34
CA ALA A 526 -3.61 14.00 -14.72
C ALA A 526 -2.37 13.14 -14.38
N ARG A 527 -2.48 11.79 -14.35
CA ARG A 527 -1.30 10.91 -14.20
C ARG A 527 -0.42 10.93 -15.45
N GLY A 528 -1.03 11.02 -16.63
CA GLY A 528 -0.34 11.18 -17.90
C GLY A 528 -0.04 12.65 -18.23
N HIS A 529 -0.93 13.56 -17.85
CA HIS A 529 -0.83 14.99 -18.13
C HIS A 529 -1.11 15.85 -16.88
N PRO A 530 -0.15 16.00 -15.95
CA PRO A 530 -0.37 16.69 -14.67
C PRO A 530 -0.92 18.11 -14.78
N LYS A 531 -0.61 18.84 -15.86
CA LYS A 531 -1.10 20.21 -16.11
C LYS A 531 -2.63 20.32 -16.14
N MET A 532 -3.36 19.22 -16.41
CA MET A 532 -4.82 19.21 -16.37
C MET A 532 -5.40 19.70 -15.04
N VAL A 533 -4.70 19.50 -13.91
CA VAL A 533 -5.17 19.95 -12.58
C VAL A 533 -5.23 21.47 -12.43
N LEU A 534 -4.70 22.22 -13.41
CA LEU A 534 -4.77 23.68 -13.47
C LEU A 534 -5.95 24.18 -14.30
N ILE A 535 -6.66 23.30 -15.01
CA ILE A 535 -7.84 23.65 -15.80
C ILE A 535 -9.02 23.88 -14.86
N GLN A 536 -9.49 25.13 -14.79
CA GLN A 536 -10.68 25.54 -14.06
C GLN A 536 -11.92 25.45 -14.96
N VAL A 537 -13.05 25.10 -14.37
CA VAL A 537 -14.36 25.03 -15.04
C VAL A 537 -15.29 25.98 -14.32
N VAL A 538 -15.77 27.02 -15.01
CA VAL A 538 -16.56 28.10 -14.40
C VAL A 538 -17.94 28.12 -15.07
N PRO A 539 -19.04 27.98 -14.32
CA PRO A 539 -20.38 28.07 -14.89
C PRO A 539 -20.73 29.53 -15.20
N ARG A 540 -21.50 29.74 -16.27
CA ARG A 540 -21.98 31.06 -16.68
C ARG A 540 -23.50 31.19 -16.45
N GLU A 541 -23.96 32.43 -16.39
CA GLU A 541 -25.39 32.78 -16.19
C GLU A 541 -26.26 32.46 -17.41
N ASP A 542 -25.66 32.43 -18.60
CA ASP A 542 -26.32 32.10 -19.86
C ASP A 542 -26.41 30.60 -20.15
N GLY A 543 -26.02 29.74 -19.20
CA GLY A 543 -26.09 28.29 -19.32
C GLY A 543 -24.87 27.64 -19.99
N ASP A 544 -23.88 28.44 -20.43
CA ASP A 544 -22.62 27.92 -20.96
C ASP A 544 -21.60 27.63 -19.82
N VAL A 545 -20.47 27.04 -20.20
CA VAL A 545 -19.34 26.81 -19.29
C VAL A 545 -18.04 27.38 -19.87
N THR A 546 -17.23 27.99 -19.01
CA THR A 546 -15.92 28.53 -19.39
C THR A 546 -14.80 27.66 -18.81
N PHE A 547 -13.83 27.32 -19.63
CA PHE A 547 -12.59 26.66 -19.23
C PHE A 547 -11.45 27.69 -19.20
N LEU A 548 -10.72 27.72 -18.09
CA LEU A 548 -9.57 28.60 -17.87
C LEU A 548 -8.33 27.78 -17.56
N ALA A 549 -7.18 28.18 -18.09
CA ALA A 549 -5.91 27.58 -17.76
C ALA A 549 -4.74 28.58 -17.90
N PRO A 550 -3.65 28.44 -17.12
CA PRO A 550 -2.48 29.31 -17.22
C PRO A 550 -1.92 29.40 -18.65
N GLY A 551 -1.82 30.63 -19.16
CA GLY A 551 -1.25 30.90 -20.48
C GLY A 551 -2.13 30.55 -21.68
N MET A 552 -3.42 30.25 -21.46
CA MET A 552 -4.39 29.98 -22.51
C MET A 552 -5.47 31.07 -22.55
N PRO A 553 -6.03 31.40 -23.74
CA PRO A 553 -7.25 32.20 -23.82
C PRO A 553 -8.41 31.46 -23.13
N GLU A 554 -9.42 32.20 -22.67
CA GLU A 554 -10.64 31.60 -22.14
C GLU A 554 -11.34 30.77 -23.23
N LEU A 555 -11.70 29.53 -22.93
CA LEU A 555 -12.52 28.71 -23.82
C LEU A 555 -13.95 28.72 -23.32
N ARG A 556 -14.89 29.16 -24.17
CA ARG A 556 -16.32 29.06 -23.89
C ARG A 556 -16.88 27.84 -24.60
N VAL A 557 -17.52 26.94 -23.85
CA VAL A 557 -18.17 25.75 -24.38
C VAL A 557 -19.68 25.87 -24.14
N ARG A 558 -20.43 25.80 -25.24
CA ARG A 558 -21.90 25.71 -25.19
C ARG A 558 -22.30 24.26 -24.99
N LEU A 559 -23.02 23.99 -23.90
CA LEU A 559 -23.43 22.63 -23.60
C LEU A 559 -24.73 22.28 -24.34
N PRO A 560 -24.81 21.08 -24.93
CA PRO A 560 -26.02 20.64 -25.58
C PRO A 560 -27.12 20.39 -24.54
N THR A 561 -28.33 20.82 -24.87
CA THR A 561 -29.54 20.52 -24.09
C THR A 561 -30.21 19.24 -24.60
N GLU A 562 -31.11 18.68 -23.79
CA GLU A 562 -31.90 17.52 -24.18
C GLU A 562 -32.68 17.81 -25.48
N GLY A 563 -32.51 16.94 -26.49
CA GLY A 563 -33.07 17.11 -27.84
C GLY A 563 -32.14 17.78 -28.86
N SER A 564 -30.98 18.30 -28.45
CA SER A 564 -29.96 18.82 -29.36
C SER A 564 -29.33 17.68 -30.19
N ALA A 565 -28.99 17.94 -31.45
CA ALA A 565 -28.16 17.02 -32.23
C ALA A 565 -26.75 16.99 -31.62
N VAL A 566 -26.35 15.83 -31.09
CA VAL A 566 -25.09 15.65 -30.36
C VAL A 566 -24.23 14.56 -30.97
N GLU A 567 -22.93 14.81 -31.03
CA GLU A 567 -21.95 13.85 -31.48
C GLU A 567 -21.57 12.92 -30.32
N LYS A 568 -22.06 11.68 -30.35
CA LYS A 568 -21.70 10.66 -29.36
C LYS A 568 -20.35 10.03 -29.73
N ARG A 569 -19.53 9.81 -28.71
CA ARG A 569 -18.23 9.15 -28.83
C ARG A 569 -18.10 8.06 -27.77
N GLU A 570 -17.61 6.90 -28.18
CA GLU A 570 -17.21 5.87 -27.22
C GLU A 570 -15.86 6.25 -26.62
N CYS A 571 -15.78 6.17 -25.31
CA CYS A 571 -14.55 6.34 -24.56
C CYS A 571 -14.23 5.07 -23.78
N THR A 572 -12.97 4.69 -23.78
CA THR A 572 -12.48 3.56 -22.98
C THR A 572 -11.97 4.09 -21.65
N MET A 573 -12.51 3.57 -20.55
CA MET A 573 -12.19 3.90 -19.17
C MET A 573 -11.34 2.78 -18.53
N TRP A 574 -11.13 2.84 -17.22
CA TRP A 574 -10.43 1.80 -16.47
C TRP A 574 -11.02 0.40 -16.72
N PHE A 575 -10.17 -0.63 -16.62
CA PHE A 575 -10.55 -2.02 -16.86
C PHE A 575 -11.13 -2.30 -18.26
N ASN A 576 -10.74 -1.47 -19.23
CA ASN A 576 -11.22 -1.54 -20.61
C ASN A 576 -12.74 -1.39 -20.73
N GLU A 577 -13.36 -0.67 -19.78
CA GLU A 577 -14.78 -0.37 -19.82
C GLU A 577 -15.07 0.63 -20.95
N ARG A 578 -16.05 0.35 -21.80
CA ARG A 578 -16.55 1.33 -22.78
C ARG A 578 -17.70 2.13 -22.19
N VAL A 579 -17.57 3.45 -22.23
CA VAL A 579 -18.60 4.42 -21.85
C VAL A 579 -18.89 5.35 -23.02
N VAL A 580 -20.04 6.01 -23.03
CA VAL A 580 -20.40 6.98 -24.06
C VAL A 580 -20.27 8.39 -23.49
N THR A 581 -19.80 9.34 -24.29
CA THR A 581 -19.79 10.76 -23.97
C THR A 581 -20.28 11.58 -25.16
N VAL A 582 -20.66 12.84 -24.92
CA VAL A 582 -20.98 13.80 -25.97
C VAL A 582 -19.76 14.66 -26.23
N ASP A 583 -19.30 14.74 -27.47
CA ASP A 583 -18.17 15.60 -27.84
C ASP A 583 -18.53 17.08 -27.77
N CYS A 584 -17.63 17.89 -27.21
CA CYS A 584 -17.82 19.34 -27.05
C CYS A 584 -17.36 20.17 -28.25
N GLY A 585 -17.01 19.54 -29.38
CA GLY A 585 -16.69 20.20 -30.64
C GLY A 585 -15.20 20.51 -30.85
N GLU A 586 -14.89 20.98 -32.06
CA GLU A 586 -13.52 21.22 -32.53
C GLU A 586 -12.78 22.32 -31.76
N GLU A 587 -13.48 23.39 -31.38
CA GLU A 587 -12.86 24.49 -30.61
C GLU A 587 -12.35 23.99 -29.25
N ALA A 588 -13.17 23.19 -28.56
CA ALA A 588 -12.77 22.56 -27.32
C ALA A 588 -11.64 21.53 -27.51
N ALA A 589 -11.66 20.79 -28.62
CA ALA A 589 -10.60 19.85 -28.96
C ALA A 589 -9.26 20.55 -29.22
N LEU A 590 -9.25 21.66 -29.96
CA LEU A 590 -8.05 22.45 -30.21
C LEU A 590 -7.47 23.01 -28.92
N TRP A 591 -8.32 23.62 -28.08
CA TRP A 591 -7.89 24.19 -26.81
C TRP A 591 -7.33 23.12 -25.86
N MET A 592 -8.03 21.99 -25.72
CA MET A 592 -7.57 20.88 -24.87
C MET A 592 -6.27 20.28 -25.39
N SER A 593 -6.17 20.05 -26.71
CA SER A 593 -4.96 19.55 -27.37
C SER A 593 -3.75 20.46 -27.12
N GLN A 594 -3.94 21.77 -27.32
CA GLN A 594 -2.89 22.77 -27.13
C GLN A 594 -2.42 22.82 -25.67
N TYR A 595 -3.35 22.89 -24.71
CA TYR A 595 -2.97 23.02 -23.30
C TYR A 595 -2.38 21.73 -22.71
N ILE A 596 -2.98 20.57 -23.03
CA ILE A 596 -2.64 19.29 -22.38
C ILE A 596 -1.35 18.67 -22.95
N GLN A 597 -1.11 18.81 -24.25
CA GLN A 597 0.03 18.16 -24.90
C GLN A 597 0.73 19.00 -26.00
N GLY A 598 0.26 20.22 -26.28
CA GLY A 598 0.87 21.10 -27.30
C GLY A 598 0.72 20.62 -28.74
N ARG A 599 -0.10 19.60 -29.00
CA ARG A 599 -0.36 19.01 -30.32
C ARG A 599 -1.78 18.46 -30.39
N SER A 600 -2.31 18.31 -31.61
CA SER A 600 -3.66 17.76 -31.84
C SER A 600 -3.81 16.34 -31.27
N GLY A 601 -5.04 15.99 -30.89
CA GLY A 601 -5.42 14.62 -30.53
C GLY A 601 -6.14 14.45 -29.21
N ILE A 602 -6.36 15.51 -28.43
CA ILE A 602 -7.21 15.47 -27.23
C ILE A 602 -8.51 16.21 -27.49
N ARG A 603 -9.62 15.59 -27.08
CA ARG A 603 -10.98 16.14 -27.17
C ARG A 603 -11.61 16.23 -25.79
N LEU A 604 -12.65 17.03 -25.68
CA LEU A 604 -13.45 17.20 -24.47
C LEU A 604 -14.80 16.49 -24.66
N GLY A 605 -15.12 15.58 -23.76
CA GLY A 605 -16.42 14.93 -23.64
C GLY A 605 -17.21 15.47 -22.47
N TYR A 606 -18.54 15.48 -22.62
CA TYR A 606 -19.53 15.88 -21.63
C TYR A 606 -20.55 14.75 -21.40
N ASN A 607 -20.90 14.51 -20.14
CA ASN A 607 -21.90 13.52 -19.75
C ASN A 607 -23.31 14.15 -19.72
N LEU A 608 -24.03 14.06 -20.84
CA LEU A 608 -25.40 14.57 -20.97
C LEU A 608 -26.43 13.50 -20.58
N ILE A 609 -27.22 13.76 -19.55
CA ILE A 609 -28.32 12.87 -19.10
C ILE A 609 -29.63 13.32 -19.79
N PRO A 610 -30.52 12.40 -20.20
CA PRO A 610 -30.40 10.93 -20.18
C PRO A 610 -29.70 10.35 -21.42
N VAL A 611 -29.12 11.20 -22.27
CA VAL A 611 -28.53 10.83 -23.57
C VAL A 611 -27.39 9.81 -23.45
N VAL A 612 -26.63 9.90 -22.37
CA VAL A 612 -25.61 8.93 -21.96
C VAL A 612 -26.20 7.99 -20.89
N PRO A 613 -26.23 6.66 -21.13
CA PRO A 613 -26.82 5.69 -20.21
C PRO A 613 -25.90 5.41 -19.00
N ARG A 614 -26.50 5.00 -17.87
CA ARG A 614 -25.77 4.47 -16.71
C ARG A 614 -25.02 3.18 -17.05
N ARG A 615 -23.99 2.87 -16.26
CA ARG A 615 -23.27 1.60 -16.37
C ARG A 615 -24.17 0.45 -15.91
N ARG A 616 -23.97 -0.73 -16.48
CA ARG A 616 -24.59 -1.97 -16.03
C ARG A 616 -23.58 -2.77 -15.22
N VAL A 617 -23.74 -2.85 -13.90
CA VAL A 617 -22.76 -3.45 -13.00
C VAL A 617 -22.76 -4.98 -13.04
N SER A 618 -23.87 -5.57 -13.48
CA SER A 618 -24.05 -7.02 -13.58
C SER A 618 -23.31 -7.66 -14.77
N VAL A 619 -22.77 -6.86 -15.69
CA VAL A 619 -22.13 -7.32 -16.93
C VAL A 619 -20.82 -6.57 -17.21
N GLY A 620 -20.03 -7.07 -18.15
CA GLY A 620 -18.80 -6.41 -18.60
C GLY A 620 -17.73 -6.28 -17.51
N ALA A 621 -17.03 -5.14 -17.50
CA ALA A 621 -15.90 -4.88 -16.60
C ALA A 621 -16.27 -4.90 -15.09
N TRP A 622 -17.56 -4.72 -14.76
CA TRP A 622 -18.05 -4.63 -13.39
C TRP A 622 -18.58 -5.95 -12.81
N ALA A 623 -18.81 -6.98 -13.64
CA ALA A 623 -19.42 -8.24 -13.20
C ALA A 623 -18.64 -8.93 -12.07
N ALA A 624 -17.30 -8.91 -12.13
CA ALA A 624 -16.44 -9.47 -11.07
C ALA A 624 -16.54 -8.67 -9.75
N PHE A 625 -16.81 -7.37 -9.83
CA PHE A 625 -17.05 -6.54 -8.65
C PHE A 625 -18.44 -6.80 -8.10
N HIS A 626 -19.48 -6.82 -8.93
CA HIS A 626 -20.84 -7.12 -8.52
C HIS A 626 -20.97 -8.51 -7.85
N ALA A 627 -20.23 -9.52 -8.34
CA ALA A 627 -20.18 -10.85 -7.74
C ALA A 627 -19.63 -10.85 -6.29
N VAL A 628 -18.80 -9.88 -5.93
CA VAL A 628 -18.24 -9.74 -4.57
C VAL A 628 -19.02 -8.72 -3.74
N TYR A 629 -19.53 -7.68 -4.38
CA TYR A 629 -20.29 -6.60 -3.79
C TYR A 629 -21.75 -6.73 -4.20
N THR A 630 -22.44 -7.70 -3.59
CA THR A 630 -23.82 -8.06 -3.93
C THR A 630 -24.85 -6.96 -3.66
N SER A 631 -24.44 -5.86 -3.01
CA SER A 631 -25.24 -4.65 -2.81
C SER A 631 -24.97 -3.55 -3.85
N LEU A 632 -24.02 -3.73 -4.77
CA LEU A 632 -23.70 -2.77 -5.84
C LEU A 632 -24.77 -2.87 -6.93
N THR A 633 -25.38 -1.74 -7.29
CA THR A 633 -26.44 -1.64 -8.28
C THR A 633 -26.07 -0.69 -9.42
N ASP A 634 -26.80 -0.73 -10.53
CA ASP A 634 -26.62 0.21 -11.65
C ASP A 634 -26.84 1.67 -11.21
N HIS A 635 -27.68 1.90 -10.17
CA HIS A 635 -27.92 3.22 -9.59
C HIS A 635 -26.70 3.83 -8.90
N ASP A 636 -25.73 2.99 -8.50
CA ASP A 636 -24.50 3.44 -7.86
C ASP A 636 -23.43 3.89 -8.88
N THR A 637 -23.79 3.97 -10.17
CA THR A 637 -22.87 4.26 -11.27
C THR A 637 -23.30 5.43 -12.14
N VAL A 638 -22.29 6.15 -12.64
CA VAL A 638 -22.43 7.30 -13.56
C VAL A 638 -21.42 7.23 -14.68
#